data_AF-A0AAU0YH71-F1
#
_entry.id   AF-A0AAU0YH71-F1
#
_cell.length_a   1.000
_cell.length_b   1.000
_cell.length_c   1.000
_cell.angle_alpha   90.00
_cell.angle_beta   90.00
_cell.angle_gamma   90.00
#
_symmetry.space_group_name_H-M   'P 1'
#
loop_
_entity.id
_entity.type
_entity.pdbx_description
1 polymer ?
#
loop_
_entity_poly.entity_id
_entity_poly.type
_entity_poly.pdbx_seq_one_letter_code
_entity_poly.pdbx_strand_id
1 'polypeptide(L)' 'MLASLDPNEDPLKSLIAAHPLGRIADAGEIADAVVWLCSDKASFVTGIALPVDGGYTVP' A
#
# COMPACT_ATOMS: atom_id res chain seq x y z
N MET A 1 -6.24 14.73 3.81
CA MET A 1 -6.45 15.92 2.97
C MET A 1 -6.39 15.46 1.54
N LEU A 2 -7.52 15.34 0.84
CA LEU A 2 -7.51 15.03 -0.59
C LEU A 2 -7.08 16.33 -1.30
N ALA A 3 -5.85 16.35 -1.82
CA ALA A 3 -5.44 17.41 -2.73
C ALA A 3 -6.42 17.41 -3.92
N SER A 4 -6.89 18.60 -4.32
CA SER A 4 -7.69 18.72 -5.53
C SER A 4 -6.86 18.21 -6.70
N LEU A 5 -7.25 17.07 -7.27
CA LEU A 5 -6.62 16.53 -8.47
C LEU A 5 -6.84 17.58 -9.58
N ASP A 6 -5.77 18.06 -10.21
CA ASP A 6 -5.89 18.81 -11.44
C ASP A 6 -6.59 17.89 -12.46
N PRO A 7 -7.75 18.27 -13.01
CA PRO A 7 -8.47 17.44 -13.98
C PRO A 7 -7.65 17.16 -15.26
N ASN A 8 -6.53 17.85 -15.48
CA ASN A 8 -5.59 17.61 -16.58
C ASN A 8 -4.38 16.74 -16.18
N GLU A 9 -4.19 16.43 -14.89
CA GLU A 9 -3.17 15.49 -14.46
C GLU A 9 -3.61 14.05 -14.70
N ASP A 10 -2.67 13.20 -15.13
CA ASP A 10 -2.87 11.76 -15.15
C ASP A 10 -2.91 11.26 -13.69
N PRO A 11 -4.09 10.84 -13.17
CA PRO A 11 -4.22 10.45 -11.78
C PRO A 11 -3.33 9.26 -11.40
N LEU A 12 -2.93 8.45 -12.38
CA LEU A 12 -2.01 7.35 -12.14
C LEU A 12 -0.61 7.84 -11.79
N LYS A 13 -0.14 8.94 -12.38
CA LYS A 13 1.18 9.50 -12.08
C LYS A 13 1.25 10.04 -10.66
N SER A 14 0.23 10.78 -10.24
CA SER A 14 0.16 11.36 -8.90
C SER A 14 0.05 10.26 -7.85
N LEU A 15 -0.69 9.17 -8.15
CA LEU A 15 -0.75 8.00 -7.28
C LEU A 15 0.61 7.29 -7.17
N ILE A 16 1.30 7.06 -8.28
CA ILE A 16 2.63 6.45 -8.29
C ILE A 16 3.63 7.28 -7.48
N ALA A 17 3.63 8.59 -7.66
CA ALA A 17 4.54 9.50 -6.95
C ALA A 17 4.29 9.54 -5.43
N ALA A 18 3.07 9.26 -4.99
CA ALA A 18 2.73 9.20 -3.58
C ALA A 18 3.25 7.94 -2.87
N HIS A 19 3.66 6.91 -3.61
CA HIS A 19 4.29 5.72 -3.07
C HIS A 19 5.82 5.88 -3.16
N PRO A 20 6.58 5.87 -2.05
CA PRO A 20 8.05 5.92 -2.09
C PRO A 20 8.70 4.86 -3.00
N LEU A 21 8.08 3.69 -3.17
CA LEU A 21 8.54 2.67 -4.11
C LEU A 21 8.39 3.06 -5.59
N GLY A 22 7.69 4.14 -5.91
CA GLY A 22 7.54 4.68 -7.25
C GLY A 22 6.75 3.78 -8.20
N ARG A 23 5.86 2.92 -7.67
CA ARG A 23 4.99 2.05 -8.45
C ARG A 23 3.74 1.63 -7.68
N ILE A 24 2.75 1.15 -8.42
CA ILE A 24 1.61 0.43 -7.85
C ILE A 24 2.03 -1.02 -7.56
N ALA A 25 1.55 -1.57 -6.46
CA ALA A 25 1.76 -2.97 -6.11
C ALA A 25 0.99 -3.90 -7.08
N ASP A 26 1.55 -5.06 -7.37
CA ASP A 26 0.80 -6.16 -7.97
C ASP A 26 -0.15 -6.76 -6.92
N ALA A 27 -1.28 -7.33 -7.36
CA ALA A 27 -2.23 -7.97 -6.46
C ALA A 27 -1.61 -9.11 -5.64
N GLY A 28 -0.62 -9.82 -6.21
CA GLY A 28 0.12 -10.88 -5.54
C GLY A 28 0.89 -10.39 -4.31
N GLU A 29 1.44 -9.18 -4.34
CA GLU A 29 2.19 -8.61 -3.21
C GLU A 29 1.27 -8.36 -2.00
N ILE A 30 0.03 -7.94 -2.26
CA ILE A 30 -0.98 -7.79 -1.21
C ILE A 30 -1.43 -9.16 -0.71
N ALA A 31 -1.66 -10.11 -1.62
CA ALA A 31 -2.07 -11.47 -1.27
C ALA A 31 -1.02 -12.19 -0.41
N ASP A 32 0.27 -12.01 -0.69
CA ASP A 32 1.35 -12.63 0.08
C ASP A 32 1.36 -12.14 1.53
N ALA A 33 1.13 -10.85 1.76
CA ALA A 33 1.01 -10.30 3.12
C ALA A 33 -0.22 -10.85 3.87
N VAL A 34 -1.35 -11.01 3.17
CA VAL A 34 -2.56 -11.64 3.73
C VAL A 34 -2.30 -13.10 4.07
N VAL A 35 -1.69 -13.87 3.16
CA VAL A 35 -1.34 -15.27 3.38
C VAL A 35 -0.39 -15.41 4.57
N TRP A 36 0.60 -14.53 4.71
CA TRP A 36 1.47 -14.52 5.88
C TRP A 36 0.71 -14.25 7.18
N LEU A 37 -0.18 -13.24 7.20
CA LEU A 37 -1.03 -12.92 8.36
C LEU A 37 -1.94 -14.09 8.77
N CYS A 38 -2.40 -14.88 7.80
CA CYS A 38 -3.22 -16.07 8.04
C CYS A 38 -2.42 -17.34 8.39
N SER A 39 -1.09 -17.26 8.42
CA SER A 39 -0.21 -18.40 8.69
C SER A 39 0.29 -18.43 10.13
N ASP A 40 0.81 -19.59 10.57
CA ASP A 40 1.46 -19.75 11.88
C ASP A 40 2.66 -18.80 12.09
N LYS A 41 3.23 -18.27 11.00
CA LYS A 41 4.36 -17.32 11.06
C LYS A 41 3.96 -15.98 11.69
N ALA A 42 2.68 -15.64 11.69
CA ALA A 42 2.14 -14.43 12.31
C ALA A 42 1.50 -14.70 13.69
N SER A 43 1.81 -15.84 14.34
CA SER A 43 1.13 -16.32 15.56
C SER A 43 1.12 -15.37 16.76
N PHE A 44 1.97 -14.35 16.79
CA PHE A 44 2.01 -13.33 17.84
C PHE A 44 1.61 -11.92 17.36
N VAL A 45 1.10 -11.80 16.13
CA VAL A 45 0.66 -10.54 15.53
C VAL A 45 -0.86 -10.48 15.63
N THR A 46 -1.36 -9.52 16.42
CA THR A 46 -2.80 -9.31 16.60
C THR A 46 -3.09 -7.85 16.94
N GLY A 47 -4.32 -7.39 16.67
CA GLY A 47 -4.80 -6.06 17.06
C GLY A 47 -4.19 -4.89 16.28
N ILE A 48 -3.59 -5.14 15.11
CA ILE A 48 -2.95 -4.12 14.27
C ILE A 48 -3.56 -4.07 12.87
N ALA A 49 -3.47 -2.91 12.23
CA ALA A 49 -3.60 -2.79 10.78
C ALA A 49 -2.19 -2.69 10.19
N LEU A 50 -1.78 -3.67 9.38
CA LEU A 50 -0.47 -3.71 8.75
C LEU A 50 -0.51 -2.93 7.43
N PRO A 51 0.23 -1.82 7.27
CA PRO A 51 0.31 -1.13 5.98
C PRO A 51 1.07 -2.00 4.97
N VAL A 52 0.48 -2.20 3.79
CA VAL A 52 1.09 -2.89 2.64
C VAL A 52 0.89 -2.00 1.43
N ASP A 53 1.58 -0.86 1.41
CA ASP A 53 1.22 0.30 0.59
C ASP A 53 2.43 0.99 -0.06
N GLY A 54 3.56 0.30 -0.15
CA GLY A 54 4.77 0.85 -0.76
C GLY A 54 5.33 2.11 -0.09
N GLY A 55 4.98 2.36 1.17
CA GLY A 55 5.44 3.51 1.97
C GLY A 55 4.49 4.71 1.94
N TYR A 56 3.27 4.56 1.41
CA TYR A 56 2.32 5.67 1.30
C TYR A 56 1.90 6.25 2.67
N THR A 57 1.70 5.39 3.68
CA THR A 57 1.16 5.80 4.99
C THR A 57 2.23 6.36 5.94
N VAL A 58 3.51 5.99 5.79
CA VAL A 58 4.60 6.40 6.70
C VAL A 58 5.81 6.88 5.87
N PRO A 59 6.23 8.15 6.01
CA PRO A 59 7.31 8.75 5.23
C PRO A 59 8.71 8.27 5.63
#